data_AF-A0A3N6DSB9-F1
#
_entry.id   AF-A0A3N6DSB9-F1
#
_cell.length_a   1.000
_cell.length_b   1.000
_cell.length_c   1.000
_cell.angle_alpha   90.00
_cell.angle_beta   90.00
_cell.angle_gamma   90.00
#
_symmetry.space_group_name_H-M   'P 1'
#
loop_
_entity.id
_entity.type
_entity.pdbx_description
1 polymer ?
#
loop_
_entity_poly.entity_id
_entity_poly.type
_entity_poly.pdbx_seq_one_letter_code
_entity_poly.pdbx_strand_id
1 'polypeptide(L)'
;MPRRYADYLAADGFTTLNTVSSISSFLLGLSMLPFMYNVWKTAKYGKQVGVDDPWGYGRSLEWATSCPPPRHNFLTLPRIRSESPAFDLHYPAIRALEEEATRPHESATVAPGDKQV
;
A
#
# COMPACT_ATOMS: atom_id res chain seq x y z
N MET A 1 -7.33 32.44 -16.85
CA MET A 1 -8.78 32.21 -16.78
C MET A 1 -9.19 31.73 -15.38
N PRO A 2 -10.14 32.38 -14.68
CA PRO A 2 -10.75 31.82 -13.49
C PRO A 2 -11.60 30.57 -13.85
N ARG A 3 -11.92 29.72 -12.87
CA ARG A 3 -12.67 28.47 -13.10
C ARG A 3 -14.12 28.73 -13.56
N ARG A 4 -14.70 27.76 -14.28
CA ARG A 4 -16.13 27.71 -14.69
C ARG A 4 -16.56 28.78 -15.73
N TYR A 5 -15.65 29.18 -16.62
CA TYR A 5 -15.99 29.96 -17.81
C TYR A 5 -16.20 29.03 -19.00
N ALA A 6 -17.26 29.27 -19.79
CA ALA A 6 -17.58 28.46 -20.96
C ALA A 6 -16.83 28.92 -22.22
N ASP A 7 -16.56 30.22 -22.32
CA ASP A 7 -15.88 30.87 -23.43
C ASP A 7 -14.85 31.90 -22.92
N TYR A 8 -13.99 32.34 -23.84
CA TYR A 8 -12.96 33.37 -23.62
C TYR A 8 -12.68 34.10 -24.93
N LEU A 9 -12.15 35.33 -24.87
CA LEU A 9 -11.86 36.12 -26.07
C LEU A 9 -10.52 35.70 -26.67
N ALA A 10 -10.39 35.80 -27.99
CA ALA A 10 -9.12 35.52 -28.68
C ALA A 10 -7.99 36.47 -28.26
N ALA A 11 -8.34 37.69 -27.84
CA ALA A 11 -7.40 38.69 -27.32
C ALA A 11 -6.78 38.30 -25.97
N ASP A 12 -7.37 37.36 -25.22
CA ASP A 12 -6.91 36.96 -23.89
C ASP A 12 -5.67 36.06 -23.92
N GLY A 13 -5.28 35.56 -25.10
CA GLY A 13 -4.06 34.75 -25.28
C GLY A 13 -4.13 33.32 -24.70
N PHE A 14 -5.28 32.86 -24.19
CA PHE A 14 -5.43 31.54 -23.58
C PHE A 14 -5.58 30.38 -24.57
N THR A 15 -5.74 30.66 -25.87
CA THR A 15 -6.02 29.66 -26.90
C THR A 15 -4.98 28.54 -26.92
N THR A 16 -3.69 28.85 -26.94
CA THR A 16 -2.62 27.83 -27.03
C THR A 16 -2.65 26.89 -25.82
N LEU A 17 -2.79 27.44 -24.61
CA LEU A 17 -2.80 26.64 -23.38
C LEU A 17 -4.06 25.76 -23.28
N ASN A 18 -5.22 26.26 -23.69
CA ASN A 18 -6.46 25.49 -23.74
C ASN A 18 -6.41 24.39 -24.80
N THR A 19 -5.77 24.63 -25.95
CA THR A 19 -5.55 23.60 -26.99
C THR A 19 -4.64 22.50 -26.47
N VAL A 20 -3.51 22.84 -25.82
CA VAL A 20 -2.61 21.84 -25.21
C VAL A 20 -3.34 21.03 -24.15
N SER A 21 -4.09 21.68 -23.26
CA SER A 21 -4.88 21.00 -22.23
C SER A 21 -5.91 20.04 -22.82
N SER A 22 -6.56 20.41 -23.92
CA SER A 22 -7.52 19.56 -24.63
C SER A 22 -6.85 18.34 -25.25
N ILE A 23 -5.69 18.51 -25.89
CA ILE A 23 -4.92 17.38 -26.45
C ILE A 23 -4.52 16.41 -25.33
N SER A 24 -4.03 16.92 -24.20
CA SER A 24 -3.66 16.09 -23.06
C SER A 24 -4.87 15.39 -22.41
N SER A 25 -6.05 16.01 -22.39
CA SER A 25 -7.25 15.37 -21.84
C SER A 25 -7.76 14.22 -22.71
N PHE A 26 -7.69 14.36 -24.04
CA PHE A 26 -7.95 13.24 -24.95
C PHE A 26 -6.93 12.11 -24.80
N LEU A 27 -5.64 12.46 -24.64
CA LEU A 27 -4.60 11.46 -24.39
C LEU A 27 -4.82 10.72 -23.06
N LEU A 28 -5.24 11.44 -22.02
CA LEU A 28 -5.61 10.85 -20.73
C LEU A 28 -6.87 9.97 -20.85
N GLY A 29 -7.84 10.35 -21.67
CA GLY A 29 -8.98 9.49 -21.99
C GLY A 29 -8.53 8.21 -22.72
N LEU A 30 -7.62 8.33 -23.67
CA LEU A 30 -7.09 7.20 -24.44
C LEU A 30 -6.27 6.24 -23.56
N SER A 31 -5.58 6.72 -22.53
CA SER A 31 -4.81 5.89 -21.60
C SER A 31 -5.68 4.94 -20.79
N MET A 32 -6.99 5.18 -20.71
CA MET A 32 -7.94 4.27 -20.08
C MET A 32 -8.12 2.96 -20.88
N LEU A 33 -7.92 2.97 -22.20
CA LEU A 33 -8.06 1.78 -23.05
C LEU A 33 -7.10 0.63 -22.67
N PRO A 34 -5.77 0.84 -22.58
CA PRO A 34 -4.87 -0.24 -22.15
C PRO A 34 -5.14 -0.69 -20.71
N PHE A 35 -5.57 0.20 -19.82
CA PHE A 35 -5.97 -0.17 -18.45
C PHE A 35 -7.18 -1.12 -18.46
N MET A 36 -8.24 -0.77 -19.18
CA MET A 36 -9.45 -1.60 -19.29
C MET A 36 -9.16 -2.94 -19.99
N TYR A 37 -8.32 -2.91 -21.03
CA TYR A 37 -7.85 -4.13 -21.67
C TYR A 37 -7.07 -5.03 -20.71
N ASN A 38 -6.19 -4.46 -19.88
CA ASN A 38 -5.42 -5.21 -18.89
C ASN A 38 -6.34 -5.86 -17.84
N VAL A 39 -7.31 -5.10 -17.31
CA VAL A 39 -8.30 -5.64 -16.36
C VAL A 39 -9.10 -6.78 -16.98
N TRP A 40 -9.62 -6.60 -18.20
CA TRP A 40 -10.39 -7.64 -18.89
C TRP A 40 -9.56 -8.90 -19.16
N LYS A 41 -8.33 -8.72 -19.65
CA LYS A 41 -7.42 -9.83 -19.96
C LYS A 41 -7.02 -10.60 -18.72
N THR A 42 -6.65 -9.92 -17.64
CA THR A 42 -6.23 -10.54 -16.38
C THR A 42 -7.39 -11.20 -15.63
N ALA A 43 -8.59 -10.61 -15.68
CA ALA A 43 -9.78 -11.22 -15.07
C ALA A 43 -10.19 -12.53 -15.75
N LYS A 44 -10.04 -12.64 -17.09
CA LYS A 44 -10.47 -13.82 -17.85
C LYS A 44 -9.37 -14.86 -18.08
N TYR A 45 -8.13 -14.42 -18.25
CA TYR A 45 -7.00 -15.28 -18.65
C TYR A 45 -5.78 -15.16 -17.72
N GLY A 46 -5.88 -14.39 -16.63
CA GLY A 46 -4.77 -14.22 -15.69
C GLY A 46 -4.41 -15.52 -14.98
N LYS A 47 -3.11 -15.67 -14.65
CA LYS A 47 -2.64 -16.78 -13.82
C LYS A 47 -3.20 -16.61 -12.41
N GLN A 48 -3.81 -17.67 -11.88
CA GLN A 48 -4.27 -17.68 -10.51
C GLN A 48 -3.08 -17.63 -9.54
N VAL A 49 -3.19 -16.77 -8.53
CA VAL A 49 -2.24 -16.66 -7.44
C VAL A 49 -2.61 -17.71 -6.40
N GLY A 50 -1.65 -18.57 -6.03
CA GLY A 50 -1.85 -19.63 -5.02
C GLY A 50 -1.24 -19.30 -3.65
N VAL A 51 -0.88 -18.04 -3.42
CA VAL A 51 -0.27 -17.53 -2.19
C VAL A 51 -1.16 -16.47 -1.56
N ASP A 52 -1.10 -16.33 -0.24
CA ASP A 52 -1.89 -15.35 0.51
C ASP A 52 -1.45 -13.91 0.20
N ASP A 53 -0.14 -13.69 0.07
CA ASP A 53 0.45 -12.40 -0.30
C ASP A 53 1.18 -12.46 -1.67
N PRO A 54 0.57 -11.98 -2.77
CA PRO A 54 1.23 -11.89 -4.07
C PRO A 54 2.34 -10.84 -4.15
N TRP A 55 2.39 -9.88 -3.24
CA TRP A 55 3.34 -8.75 -3.26
C TRP A 55 4.51 -8.96 -2.29
N GLY A 56 4.42 -9.95 -1.40
CA GLY A 56 5.47 -10.45 -0.52
C GLY A 56 5.58 -9.73 0.83
N TYR A 57 5.36 -8.42 0.88
CA TYR A 57 5.51 -7.61 2.10
C TYR A 57 4.23 -6.85 2.49
N GLY A 58 3.08 -7.48 2.28
CA GLY A 58 1.77 -7.00 2.74
C GLY A 58 1.73 -6.83 4.27
N ARG A 59 1.14 -5.73 4.73
CA ARG A 59 1.17 -5.35 6.16
C ARG A 59 -0.17 -5.57 6.86
N SER A 60 -1.23 -5.06 6.27
CA SER A 60 -2.61 -5.16 6.74
C SER A 60 -3.11 -6.62 6.76
N LEU A 61 -4.16 -6.88 7.55
CA LEU A 61 -4.76 -8.22 7.68
C LEU A 61 -5.28 -8.81 6.37
N GLU A 62 -5.56 -8.00 5.35
CA GLU A 62 -6.02 -8.45 4.04
C GLU A 62 -5.00 -9.36 3.33
N TRP A 63 -3.72 -9.29 3.70
CA TRP A 63 -2.64 -10.12 3.15
C TRP A 63 -2.37 -11.39 3.96
N ALA A 64 -3.14 -11.62 5.04
CA ALA A 64 -3.07 -12.84 5.84
C ALA A 64 -4.18 -13.85 5.48
N THR A 65 -4.94 -13.59 4.42
CA THR A 65 -5.99 -14.49 3.92
C THR A 65 -5.70 -14.94 2.49
N SER A 66 -6.37 -16.00 2.05
CA SER A 66 -6.16 -16.56 0.72
C SER A 66 -6.59 -15.60 -0.39
N CYS A 67 -5.95 -15.74 -1.56
CA CYS A 67 -6.32 -15.04 -2.78
C CYS A 67 -6.96 -16.03 -3.79
N PRO A 68 -8.29 -16.03 -4.00
CA PRO A 68 -9.32 -15.11 -3.51
C PRO A 68 -9.75 -15.38 -2.05
N PRO A 69 -10.29 -14.36 -1.34
CA PRO A 69 -10.76 -14.53 0.03
C PRO A 69 -11.96 -15.49 0.13
N PRO A 70 -12.07 -16.28 1.20
CA PRO A 70 -13.24 -17.12 1.45
C PRO A 70 -14.48 -16.25 1.75
N ARG A 71 -15.67 -16.85 1.65
CA ARG A 71 -16.97 -16.14 1.86
C ARG A 71 -17.05 -15.34 3.17
N HIS A 72 -16.38 -15.82 4.23
CA HIS A 72 -16.37 -15.19 5.55
C HIS A 72 -15.02 -14.51 5.88
N ASN A 73 -14.29 -14.08 4.84
CA ASN A 73 -13.01 -13.35 4.86
C ASN A 73 -11.80 -14.11 5.42
N PHE A 74 -11.92 -14.79 6.56
CA PHE A 74 -10.79 -15.44 7.23
C PHE A 74 -11.12 -16.89 7.60
N LEU A 75 -10.15 -17.78 7.42
CA LEU A 75 -10.18 -19.14 7.99
C LEU A 75 -9.61 -19.15 9.40
N THR A 76 -8.49 -18.45 9.60
CA THR A 76 -7.80 -18.30 10.88
C THR A 76 -7.30 -16.87 11.03
N LEU A 77 -7.50 -16.26 12.19
CA LEU A 77 -7.04 -14.90 12.48
C LEU A 77 -5.63 -14.95 13.10
N PRO A 78 -4.64 -14.24 12.52
CA PRO A 78 -3.33 -14.09 13.15
C PRO A 78 -3.43 -13.20 14.39
N ARG A 79 -2.51 -13.39 15.34
CA ARG A 79 -2.47 -12.59 16.57
C ARG A 79 -1.95 -11.18 16.26
N ILE A 80 -2.79 -10.17 16.48
CA ILE A 80 -2.45 -8.76 16.25
C ILE A 80 -1.58 -8.27 17.40
N ARG A 81 -0.35 -7.84 17.10
CA ARG A 81 0.62 -7.29 18.06
C ARG A 81 1.20 -5.94 17.64
N SER A 82 1.04 -5.57 16.36
CA SER A 82 1.50 -4.33 15.75
C SER A 82 0.47 -3.82 14.74
N GLU A 83 0.75 -2.68 14.13
CA GLU A 83 0.01 -2.11 12.99
C GLU A 83 0.18 -2.93 11.69
N SER A 84 1.16 -3.83 11.63
CA SER A 84 1.47 -4.67 10.46
C SER A 84 1.35 -6.18 10.75
N PRO A 85 0.15 -6.67 11.10
CA PRO A 85 -0.04 -8.05 11.54
C PRO A 85 0.24 -9.13 10.50
N ALA A 86 0.03 -8.88 9.20
CA ALA A 86 0.36 -9.87 8.15
C ALA A 86 1.88 -9.97 7.94
N PHE A 87 2.58 -8.84 8.01
CA PHE A 87 4.04 -8.82 7.91
C PHE A 87 4.68 -9.58 9.07
N ASP A 88 4.21 -9.37 10.30
CA ASP A 88 4.71 -10.07 11.50
C ASP A 88 4.52 -11.59 11.44
N LEU A 89 3.45 -12.03 10.77
CA LEU A 89 3.17 -13.44 10.54
C LEU A 89 4.18 -14.06 9.56
N HIS A 90 4.46 -13.36 8.44
CA HIS A 90 5.36 -13.85 7.40
C HIS A 90 6.85 -13.65 7.73
N TYR A 91 7.18 -12.67 8.57
CA TYR A 91 8.56 -12.28 8.91
C TYR A 91 8.80 -12.22 10.43
N PRO A 92 8.69 -13.35 11.16
CA PRO A 92 8.84 -13.37 12.61
C PRO A 92 10.25 -12.96 13.08
N ALA A 93 11.27 -13.21 12.26
CA ALA A 93 12.66 -12.82 12.58
C ALA A 93 12.84 -11.29 12.59
N ILE A 94 12.20 -10.58 11.66
CA ILE A 94 12.30 -9.11 11.59
C ILE A 94 11.59 -8.49 12.80
N ARG A 95 10.40 -9.00 13.13
CA ARG A 95 9.68 -8.57 14.33
C ARG A 95 10.50 -8.79 15.60
N ALA A 96 11.19 -9.93 15.75
CA ALA A 96 11.99 -10.21 16.93
C ALA A 96 13.13 -9.19 17.13
N LEU A 97 13.76 -8.74 16.02
CA LEU A 97 14.78 -7.70 16.05
C LEU A 97 14.21 -6.33 16.43
N GLU A 98 13.03 -5.98 15.92
CA GLU A 98 12.34 -4.73 16.28
C GLU A 98 11.91 -4.71 17.74
N GLU A 99 11.43 -5.85 18.27
CA GLU A 99 11.12 -6.02 19.69
C GLU A 99 12.36 -5.91 20.57
N GLU A 100 13.53 -6.37 20.11
CA GLU A 100 14.80 -6.20 20.81
C GLU A 100 15.28 -4.75 20.79
N ALA A 101 15.19 -4.07 19.64
CA ALA A 101 15.57 -2.66 19.51
C ALA A 101 14.65 -1.71 20.29
N THR A 102 13.35 -2.04 20.40
CA THR A 102 12.36 -1.24 21.13
C THR A 102 12.35 -1.56 22.63
N ARG A 103 13.00 -2.67 23.05
CA ARG A 103 13.10 -3.01 24.46
C ARG A 103 13.86 -1.89 25.17
N PRO A 104 13.31 -1.27 26.23
CA PRO A 104 14.07 -0.33 27.01
C PRO A 104 15.31 -1.04 27.52
N HIS A 105 16.50 -0.53 27.20
CA HIS A 105 17.73 -1.00 27.82
C HIS A 105 17.57 -0.78 29.32
N GLU A 106 17.44 -1.85 30.08
CA GLU A 106 17.64 -1.80 31.51
C GLU A 106 19.10 -1.41 31.70
N SER A 107 19.36 -0.10 31.81
CA SER A 107 20.64 0.41 32.25
C SER A 107 20.79 -0.12 33.67
N ALA A 108 21.47 -1.25 33.81
CA ALA A 108 21.88 -1.81 35.07
C ALA A 108 22.82 -0.79 35.71
N THR A 109 22.25 0.19 36.43
CA THR A 109 22.93 0.90 37.49
C THR A 109 23.10 -0.13 38.61
N VAL A 110 24.07 -1.03 38.42
CA VAL A 110 24.62 -1.82 39.51
C VAL A 110 25.28 -0.80 40.44
N ALA A 111 24.56 -0.42 41.49
CA ALA A 111 25.11 0.40 42.56
C ALA A 111 26.31 -0.37 43.17
N PRO A 112 27.53 0.20 43.16
CA PRO A 112 28.69 -0.47 43.72
C PRO A 112 28.63 -0.30 45.24
N GLY A 113 27.99 -1.23 45.94
CA GLY A 113 27.84 -1.07 47.38
C GLY A 113 27.06 -2.16 48.10
N ASP A 114 27.42 -3.42 47.91
CA ASP A 114 27.15 -4.45 48.92
C ASP A 114 28.24 -5.53 48.86
N LYS A 115 29.40 -5.21 49.45
CA LYS A 115 30.26 -6.21 50.07
C LYS A 115 30.06 -6.06 51.57
N GLN A 116 29.12 -6.81 52.11
CA GLN A 116 28.99 -6.99 53.55
C GLN A 116 30.05 -7.99 54.04
N VAL A 117 30.58 -7.60 55.19
CA VAL A 117 31.51 -8.24 56.13
C VAL A 117 31.38 -9.75 56.24
#